data_AF-A0A2S7INN5-F1
#
_entry.id   AF-A0A2S7INN5-F1
#
_cell.length_a   1.000
_cell.length_b   1.000
_cell.length_c   1.000
_cell.angle_alpha   90.00
_cell.angle_beta   90.00
_cell.angle_gamma   90.00
#
_symmetry.space_group_name_H-M   'P 1'
#
loop_
_entity.id
_entity.type
_entity.pdbx_description
1 polymer ?
#
loop_
_entity_poly.entity_id
_entity_poly.type
_entity_poly.pdbx_seq_one_letter_code
_entity_poly.pdbx_strand_id
1 'polypeptide(L)'
;MSLGLWFLRVSEHRLRQYQINEKLGEENLLKSDLDEPNEHLPEESRTDVDKAWEGIIYLLTGKPLSEAFSNPLTVHICGKHSLDVPLEYAMVSPRFLTAADVKESLGILNLLTDDVLRNRFNAEEMNALDIYPGYWEEIEADYVLNQFQHLKEFYAKAAEQNQAVIMYLS
;
A
#
# COMPACT_ATOMS: atom_id res chain seq x y z
N MET A 1 0.08 -10.92 16.15
CA MET A 1 -0.85 -10.28 15.21
C MET A 1 -0.19 -10.31 13.84
N SER A 2 -0.95 -10.60 12.77
CA SER A 2 -0.43 -10.55 11.41
C SER A 2 -0.44 -9.10 10.94
N LEU A 3 0.63 -8.63 10.28
CA LEU A 3 0.70 -7.29 9.74
C LEU A 3 0.27 -7.30 8.27
N GLY A 4 -0.67 -6.43 7.92
CA GLY A 4 -1.13 -6.21 6.56
C GLY A 4 -0.96 -4.76 6.14
N LEU A 5 -0.51 -4.55 4.90
CA LEU A 5 -0.54 -3.24 4.26
C LEU A 5 -1.88 -3.06 3.55
N TRP A 6 -2.68 -2.14 4.08
CA TRP A 6 -4.01 -1.83 3.58
C TRP A 6 -4.00 -0.62 2.67
N PHE A 7 -4.93 -0.61 1.72
CA PHE A 7 -5.12 0.43 0.73
C PHE A 7 -6.59 0.87 0.69
N LEU A 8 -6.84 2.17 0.68
CA LEU A 8 -8.17 2.78 0.61
C LEU A 8 -8.23 3.81 -0.52
N ARG A 9 -9.13 3.62 -1.48
CA ARG A 9 -9.43 4.59 -2.54
C ARG A 9 -10.45 5.59 -2.07
N VAL A 10 -10.14 6.87 -2.25
CA VAL A 10 -11.06 7.96 -1.90
C VAL A 10 -11.03 9.04 -2.97
N SER A 11 -12.11 9.82 -3.08
CA SER A 11 -12.08 10.99 -3.95
C SER A 11 -11.03 12.01 -3.48
N GLU A 12 -10.52 12.81 -4.41
CA GLU A 12 -9.68 13.97 -4.11
C GLU A 12 -10.32 14.94 -3.10
N HIS A 13 -11.65 15.06 -3.13
CA HIS A 13 -12.38 15.85 -2.14
C HIS A 13 -12.27 15.24 -0.74
N ARG A 14 -12.48 13.93 -0.61
CA ARG A 14 -12.41 13.21 0.67
C ARG A 14 -10.99 13.20 1.24
N LEU A 15 -9.96 13.04 0.40
CA LEU A 15 -8.56 13.23 0.81
C LEU A 15 -8.32 14.62 1.43
N ARG A 16 -8.83 15.68 0.79
CA ARG A 16 -8.73 17.04 1.34
C ARG A 16 -9.42 17.18 2.68
N GLN A 17 -10.56 16.50 2.90
CA GLN A 17 -11.23 16.50 4.20
C GLN A 17 -10.34 15.85 5.27
N TYR A 18 -9.69 14.73 4.98
CA TYR A 18 -8.74 14.11 5.92
C TYR A 18 -7.59 15.05 6.29
N GLN A 19 -7.05 15.79 5.32
CA GLN A 19 -5.97 16.76 5.54
C GLN A 19 -6.41 18.01 6.34
N ILE A 20 -7.70 18.34 6.34
CA ILE A 20 -8.25 19.53 7.00
C ILE A 20 -8.77 19.20 8.40
N ASN A 21 -9.40 18.04 8.59
CA ASN A 21 -10.07 17.68 9.85
C ASN A 21 -9.11 17.63 11.05
N GLU A 22 -7.83 17.34 10.83
CA GLU A 22 -6.78 17.44 11.85
C GLU A 22 -6.72 18.85 12.50
N LYS A 23 -7.02 19.90 11.74
CA LYS A 23 -6.88 21.30 12.18
C LYS A 23 -8.08 21.83 12.96
N LEU A 24 -9.22 21.13 12.94
CA LEU A 24 -10.48 21.62 13.50
C LEU A 24 -10.86 20.96 14.84
N GLY A 25 -10.17 19.91 15.27
CA GLY A 25 -10.46 19.21 16.53
C GLY A 25 -11.78 18.42 16.52
N GLU A 26 -12.31 18.13 15.33
CA GLU A 26 -13.49 17.29 15.11
C GLU A 26 -13.09 15.80 15.08
N GLU A 27 -14.09 14.91 15.02
CA GLU A 27 -13.86 13.49 14.83
C GLU A 27 -12.97 13.24 13.60
N ASN A 28 -11.94 12.42 13.79
CA ASN A 28 -10.99 12.12 12.74
C ASN A 28 -11.69 11.31 11.65
N LEU A 29 -12.04 11.98 10.55
CA LEU A 29 -12.83 11.39 9.46
C LEU A 29 -12.14 10.19 8.81
N LEU A 30 -10.80 10.19 8.75
CA LEU A 30 -10.07 9.02 8.28
C LEU A 30 -10.22 7.87 9.28
N LYS A 31 -10.10 8.13 10.59
CA LYS A 31 -10.34 7.11 11.61
C LYS A 31 -11.76 6.53 11.51
N SER A 32 -12.78 7.39 11.39
CA SER A 32 -14.18 6.97 11.21
C SER A 32 -14.35 6.10 9.95
N ASP A 33 -13.78 6.52 8.81
CA ASP A 33 -13.83 5.74 7.56
C ASP A 33 -13.04 4.42 7.61
N LEU A 34 -12.07 4.28 8.54
CA LEU A 34 -11.30 3.05 8.68
C LEU A 34 -11.88 2.08 9.71
N ASP A 35 -12.52 2.62 10.75
CA ASP A 35 -13.19 1.85 11.80
C ASP A 35 -14.54 1.30 11.31
N GLU A 36 -15.27 2.09 10.52
CA GLU A 36 -16.60 1.75 9.99
C GLU A 36 -16.67 1.98 8.45
N PRO A 37 -15.82 1.31 7.66
CA PRO A 37 -15.63 1.63 6.24
C PRO A 37 -16.92 1.51 5.41
N ASN A 38 -17.74 0.50 5.70
CA ASN A 38 -18.95 0.21 4.94
C ASN A 38 -20.11 1.20 5.22
N GLU A 39 -19.99 2.05 6.25
CA GLU A 39 -20.98 3.10 6.50
C GLU A 39 -20.78 4.33 5.61
N HIS A 40 -19.55 4.58 5.18
CA HIS A 40 -19.17 5.84 4.53
C HIS A 40 -18.58 5.64 3.13
N LEU A 41 -18.05 4.46 2.85
CA LEU A 41 -17.37 4.13 1.61
C LEU A 41 -17.86 2.76 1.07
N PRO A 42 -17.86 2.57 -0.26
CA PRO A 42 -18.16 1.26 -0.85
C PRO A 42 -17.15 0.20 -0.37
N GLU A 43 -17.58 -1.04 -0.17
CA GLU A 43 -16.71 -2.13 0.30
C GLU A 43 -15.49 -2.33 -0.63
N GLU A 44 -15.69 -2.20 -1.94
CA GLU A 44 -14.64 -2.33 -2.95
C GLU A 44 -13.63 -1.17 -2.97
N SER A 45 -13.85 -0.12 -2.16
CA SER A 45 -12.92 0.99 -2.00
C SER A 45 -11.68 0.61 -1.19
N ARG A 46 -11.69 -0.54 -0.51
CA ARG A 46 -10.58 -1.02 0.33
C ARG A 46 -10.04 -2.36 -0.16
N THR A 47 -8.75 -2.56 0.01
CA THR A 47 -8.09 -3.86 -0.13
C THR A 47 -6.84 -3.94 0.75
N ASP A 48 -6.30 -5.13 0.96
CA ASP A 48 -4.91 -5.32 1.35
C ASP A 48 -4.17 -6.15 0.29
N VAL A 49 -2.89 -6.41 0.56
CA VAL A 49 -2.06 -7.39 -0.17
C VAL A 49 -1.67 -8.56 0.75
N ASP A 50 -2.53 -8.87 1.74
CA ASP A 50 -2.28 -9.84 2.80
C ASP A 50 -0.87 -9.68 3.41
N LYS A 51 -0.11 -10.77 3.58
CA LYS A 51 1.26 -10.76 4.11
C LYS A 51 2.33 -10.51 3.04
N ALA A 52 1.95 -10.30 1.78
CA ALA A 52 2.91 -10.16 0.69
C ALA A 52 3.58 -8.78 0.63
N TRP A 53 3.16 -7.81 1.45
CA TRP A 53 3.57 -6.41 1.32
C TRP A 53 5.08 -6.19 1.34
N GLU A 54 5.83 -6.81 2.26
CA GLU A 54 7.29 -6.65 2.28
C GLU A 54 7.98 -7.44 1.18
N GLY A 55 7.40 -8.59 0.80
CA GLY A 55 7.81 -9.33 -0.39
C GLY A 55 7.73 -8.48 -1.66
N ILE A 56 6.62 -7.75 -1.85
CA ILE A 56 6.47 -6.81 -2.98
C ILE A 56 7.57 -5.74 -2.93
N ILE A 57 7.82 -5.12 -1.78
CA ILE A 57 8.87 -4.10 -1.61
C ILE A 57 10.25 -4.69 -1.95
N TYR A 58 10.55 -5.91 -1.49
CA TYR A 58 11.78 -6.62 -1.84
C TYR A 58 11.87 -6.87 -3.35
N LEU A 59 10.83 -7.37 -4.02
CA LEU A 59 10.87 -7.58 -5.48
C LEU A 59 11.06 -6.27 -6.26
N LEU A 60 10.63 -5.14 -5.72
CA LEU A 60 10.83 -3.82 -6.32
C LEU A 60 12.26 -3.31 -6.10
N THR A 61 12.86 -3.58 -4.94
CA THR A 61 14.02 -2.82 -4.44
C THR A 61 15.27 -3.66 -4.12
N GLY A 62 15.10 -4.97 -3.93
CA GLY A 62 16.11 -5.90 -3.41
C GLY A 62 16.41 -5.72 -1.91
N LYS A 63 15.54 -5.02 -1.16
CA LYS A 63 15.83 -4.60 0.22
C LYS A 63 14.63 -4.79 1.16
N PRO A 64 14.87 -4.99 2.47
CA PRO A 64 13.82 -4.87 3.49
C PRO A 64 13.26 -3.44 3.54
N LEU A 65 12.04 -3.27 4.05
CA LEU A 65 11.36 -1.97 4.12
C LEU A 65 12.21 -0.92 4.87
N SER A 66 12.88 -1.34 5.95
CA SER A 66 13.77 -0.50 6.76
C SER A 66 14.86 0.22 5.95
N GLU A 67 15.30 -0.38 4.84
CA GLU A 67 16.32 0.18 3.94
C GLU A 67 15.75 0.67 2.60
N ALA A 68 14.52 0.26 2.27
CA ALA A 68 13.88 0.55 0.99
C ALA A 68 13.32 1.99 0.89
N PHE A 69 13.14 2.73 1.99
CA PHE A 69 12.59 4.10 1.94
C PHE A 69 13.39 5.09 1.07
N SER A 70 14.68 4.81 0.84
CA SER A 70 15.54 5.58 -0.06
C SER A 70 15.38 5.22 -1.55
N ASN A 71 14.77 4.07 -1.85
CA ASN A 71 14.53 3.62 -3.20
C ASN A 71 13.29 4.34 -3.78
N PRO A 72 13.40 4.94 -4.98
CA PRO A 72 12.29 5.67 -5.59
C PRO A 72 11.05 4.79 -5.86
N LEU A 73 11.20 3.47 -6.02
CA LEU A 73 10.08 2.57 -6.27
C LEU A 73 9.20 2.32 -5.03
N THR A 74 9.74 2.54 -3.84
CA THR A 74 9.03 2.28 -2.57
C THR A 74 7.81 3.18 -2.42
N VAL A 75 7.84 4.40 -2.96
CA VAL A 75 6.72 5.35 -2.83
C VAL A 75 5.45 4.85 -3.51
N HIS A 76 5.56 3.97 -4.52
CA HIS A 76 4.41 3.41 -5.23
C HIS A 76 3.67 2.31 -4.45
N ILE A 77 4.26 1.83 -3.35
CA ILE A 77 3.64 0.85 -2.45
C ILE A 77 3.35 1.50 -1.09
N CYS A 78 4.33 2.21 -0.53
CA CYS A 78 4.25 2.80 0.80
C CYS A 78 3.77 4.25 0.82
N GLY A 79 3.59 4.90 -0.32
CA GLY A 79 3.07 6.26 -0.42
C GLY A 79 4.12 7.35 -0.38
N LYS A 80 3.80 8.44 -1.08
CA LYS A 80 4.68 9.58 -1.31
C LYS A 80 4.55 10.63 -0.19
N HIS A 81 3.34 10.81 0.31
CA HIS A 81 3.01 11.81 1.30
C HIS A 81 2.52 11.16 2.60
N SER A 82 2.73 11.82 3.74
CA SER A 82 2.16 11.39 5.03
C SER A 82 0.86 12.13 5.31
N LEU A 83 -0.10 11.44 5.93
CA LEU A 83 -1.22 12.06 6.64
C LEU A 83 -0.87 12.10 8.12
N ASP A 84 -0.89 13.28 8.71
CA ASP A 84 -0.65 13.48 10.14
C ASP A 84 -1.91 13.16 10.96
N VAL A 85 -2.41 11.94 10.76
CA VAL A 85 -3.63 11.41 11.38
C VAL A 85 -3.22 10.34 12.39
N PRO A 86 -3.39 10.57 13.70
CA PRO A 86 -3.09 9.56 14.69
C PRO A 86 -4.14 8.43 14.59
N LEU A 87 -3.68 7.25 14.20
CA LEU A 87 -4.45 6.00 14.28
C LEU A 87 -3.79 5.11 15.32
N GLU A 88 -4.48 4.86 16.44
CA GLU A 88 -3.90 4.14 17.60
C GLU A 88 -3.48 2.70 17.27
N TYR A 89 -4.11 2.08 16.26
CA TYR A 89 -3.81 0.74 15.80
C TYR A 89 -2.78 0.70 14.66
N ALA A 90 -2.50 1.81 13.99
CA ALA A 90 -1.55 1.83 12.89
C ALA A 90 -0.12 1.89 13.44
N MET A 91 0.78 1.07 12.89
CA MET A 91 2.19 1.07 13.31
C MET A 91 2.93 2.34 12.91
N VAL A 92 2.49 2.97 11.82
CA VAL A 92 3.06 4.18 11.24
C VAL A 92 1.94 5.10 10.78
N SER A 93 2.20 6.40 10.71
CA SER A 93 1.23 7.36 10.15
C SER A 93 0.77 6.91 8.77
N PRO A 94 -0.54 6.95 8.46
CA PRO A 94 -1.03 6.65 7.13
C PRO A 94 -0.33 7.51 6.09
N ARG A 95 -0.08 6.92 4.93
CA ARG A 95 0.56 7.59 3.79
C ARG A 95 -0.40 7.60 2.62
N PHE A 96 -0.17 8.45 1.63
CA PHE A 96 -1.07 8.55 0.49
C PHE A 96 -0.36 8.88 -0.82
N LEU A 97 -1.10 8.62 -1.88
CA LEU A 97 -0.87 9.06 -3.26
C LEU A 97 -2.08 9.91 -3.67
N THR A 98 -1.85 11.10 -4.23
CA THR A 98 -2.92 11.86 -4.90
C THR A 98 -3.40 11.12 -6.14
N ALA A 99 -4.55 11.50 -6.72
CA ALA A 99 -5.03 10.92 -7.97
C ALA A 99 -4.01 11.06 -9.13
N ALA A 100 -3.18 12.10 -9.11
CA ALA A 100 -2.09 12.25 -10.06
C ALA A 100 -0.96 11.24 -9.79
N ASP A 101 -0.54 11.09 -8.53
CA ASP A 101 0.49 10.14 -8.13
C ASP A 101 0.05 8.69 -8.37
N VAL A 102 -1.25 8.37 -8.22
CA VAL A 102 -1.82 7.04 -8.52
C VAL A 102 -1.65 6.70 -9.99
N LYS A 103 -1.93 7.64 -10.90
CA LYS A 103 -1.75 7.44 -12.35
C LYS A 103 -0.28 7.23 -12.71
N GLU A 104 0.60 8.03 -12.12
CA GLU A 104 2.05 7.88 -12.27
C GLU A 104 2.52 6.51 -11.77
N SER A 105 2.09 6.14 -10.56
CA SER A 105 2.44 4.87 -9.93
C SER A 105 1.95 3.68 -10.74
N LEU A 106 0.71 3.70 -11.21
CA LEU A 106 0.18 2.65 -12.10
C LEU A 106 1.02 2.52 -13.37
N GLY A 107 1.43 3.63 -13.98
CA GLY A 107 2.33 3.63 -15.13
C GLY A 107 3.65 2.93 -14.85
N ILE A 108 4.29 3.24 -13.72
CA ILE A 108 5.57 2.66 -13.30
C ILE A 108 5.41 1.18 -12.93
N LEU A 109 4.40 0.83 -12.14
CA LEU A 109 4.13 -0.55 -11.73
C LEU A 109 3.77 -1.46 -12.92
N ASN A 110 3.16 -0.91 -13.99
CA ASN A 110 2.90 -1.66 -15.22
C ASN A 110 4.15 -2.02 -16.02
N LEU A 111 5.28 -1.33 -15.81
CA LEU A 111 6.56 -1.69 -16.43
C LEU A 111 7.20 -2.92 -15.78
N LEU A 112 6.79 -3.26 -14.55
CA LEU A 112 7.26 -4.41 -13.80
C LEU A 112 6.37 -5.62 -14.13
N THR A 113 6.84 -6.46 -15.05
CA THR A 113 6.12 -7.69 -15.44
C THR A 113 6.34 -8.82 -14.44
N ASP A 114 5.45 -9.80 -14.44
CA ASP A 114 5.60 -11.00 -13.60
C ASP A 114 6.90 -11.73 -13.86
N ASP A 115 7.36 -11.80 -15.12
CA ASP A 115 8.65 -12.41 -15.45
C ASP A 115 9.83 -11.65 -14.82
N VAL A 116 9.78 -10.31 -14.84
CA VAL A 116 10.81 -9.48 -14.20
C VAL A 116 10.82 -9.71 -12.70
N LEU A 117 9.65 -9.70 -12.06
CA LEU A 117 9.54 -9.85 -10.60
C LEU A 117 9.82 -11.28 -10.15
N ARG A 118 9.39 -12.30 -10.91
CA ARG A 118 9.71 -13.71 -10.64
C ARG A 118 11.21 -13.98 -10.66
N ASN A 119 11.93 -13.37 -11.60
CA ASN A 119 13.40 -13.46 -11.65
C ASN A 119 14.11 -12.76 -10.48
N ARG A 120 13.41 -11.89 -9.73
CA ARG A 120 13.94 -11.24 -8.53
C ARG A 120 13.57 -11.98 -7.24
N PHE A 121 12.65 -12.93 -7.30
CA PHE A 121 12.25 -13.69 -6.13
C PHE A 121 13.36 -14.64 -5.71
N ASN A 122 13.83 -14.50 -4.47
CA ASN A 122 14.88 -15.33 -3.90
C ASN A 122 14.52 -15.65 -2.44
N ALA A 123 13.85 -16.78 -2.23
CA ALA A 123 13.34 -17.18 -0.92
C ALA A 123 14.42 -17.26 0.16
N GLU A 124 15.60 -17.80 -0.16
CA GLU A 124 16.72 -17.93 0.77
C GLU A 124 17.21 -16.55 1.22
N GLU A 125 17.41 -15.62 0.27
CA GLU A 125 17.84 -14.25 0.57
C GLU A 125 16.76 -13.47 1.32
N MET A 126 15.49 -13.60 0.93
CA MET A 126 14.38 -12.96 1.61
C MET A 126 14.27 -13.41 3.07
N ASN A 127 14.49 -14.70 3.35
CA ASN A 127 14.58 -15.22 4.72
C ASN A 127 15.81 -14.67 5.45
N ALA A 128 16.98 -14.63 4.80
CA ALA A 128 18.21 -14.12 5.40
C ALA A 128 18.17 -12.61 5.71
N LEU A 129 17.36 -11.86 4.97
CA LEU A 129 17.11 -10.43 5.19
C LEU A 129 15.93 -10.14 6.12
N ASP A 130 15.35 -11.18 6.75
CA ASP A 130 14.18 -11.08 7.63
C ASP A 130 12.97 -10.37 6.98
N ILE A 131 12.78 -10.56 5.67
CA ILE A 131 11.63 -9.99 4.94
C ILE A 131 10.33 -10.59 5.51
N TYR A 132 9.41 -9.76 5.98
CA TYR A 132 8.10 -10.20 6.45
C TYR A 132 7.31 -10.92 5.35
N PRO A 133 6.67 -12.07 5.62
CA PRO A 133 6.40 -12.62 6.95
C PRO A 133 7.46 -13.61 7.47
N GLY A 134 8.53 -13.83 6.69
CA GLY A 134 9.45 -14.95 6.84
C GLY A 134 8.96 -16.19 6.09
N TYR A 135 9.67 -17.32 6.28
CA TYR A 135 9.34 -18.65 5.72
C TYR A 135 9.09 -18.65 4.20
N TRP A 136 9.85 -17.82 3.46
CA TRP A 136 9.69 -17.67 2.01
C TRP A 136 9.98 -18.93 1.21
N GLU A 137 10.73 -19.88 1.77
CA GLU A 137 10.96 -21.20 1.15
C GLU A 137 9.69 -22.07 1.13
N GLU A 138 8.69 -21.74 1.95
CA GLU A 138 7.37 -22.38 1.97
C GLU A 138 6.33 -21.62 1.12
N ILE A 139 6.71 -20.46 0.55
CA ILE A 139 5.83 -19.59 -0.25
C ILE A 139 6.30 -19.58 -1.70
N GLU A 140 5.40 -19.88 -2.62
CA GLU A 140 5.70 -19.74 -4.05
C GLU A 140 5.70 -18.26 -4.48
N ALA A 141 6.60 -17.90 -5.41
CA ALA A 141 6.66 -16.55 -5.97
C ALA A 141 5.30 -16.06 -6.48
N ASP A 142 4.49 -16.97 -7.02
CA ASP A 142 3.15 -16.69 -7.55
C ASP A 142 2.21 -16.08 -6.50
N TYR A 143 2.38 -16.36 -5.20
CA TYR A 143 1.62 -15.69 -4.15
C TYR A 143 1.88 -14.18 -4.15
N VAL A 144 3.15 -13.76 -4.18
CA VAL A 144 3.54 -12.34 -4.18
C VAL A 144 3.13 -11.66 -5.48
N LEU A 145 3.29 -12.36 -6.62
CA LEU A 145 2.93 -11.84 -7.93
C LEU A 145 1.41 -11.64 -8.06
N ASN A 146 0.60 -12.58 -7.57
CA ASN A 146 -0.86 -12.44 -7.57
C ASN A 146 -1.30 -11.22 -6.72
N GLN A 147 -0.70 -11.03 -5.55
CA GLN A 147 -0.99 -9.86 -4.71
C GLN A 147 -0.54 -8.54 -5.37
N PHE A 148 0.58 -8.56 -6.10
CA PHE A 148 1.04 -7.39 -6.85
C PHE A 148 0.11 -7.06 -8.03
N GLN A 149 -0.39 -8.06 -8.77
CA GLN A 149 -1.37 -7.81 -9.83
C GLN A 149 -2.70 -7.31 -9.27
N HIS A 150 -3.17 -7.88 -8.17
CA HIS A 150 -4.35 -7.38 -7.45
C HIS A 150 -4.22 -5.90 -7.06
N LEU A 151 -3.06 -5.51 -6.52
CA LEU A 151 -2.78 -4.10 -6.21
C LEU A 151 -2.79 -3.21 -7.46
N LYS A 152 -2.24 -3.68 -8.58
CA LYS A 152 -2.28 -2.94 -9.86
C LYS A 152 -3.70 -2.77 -10.38
N GLU A 153 -4.56 -3.78 -10.27
CA GLU A 153 -5.97 -3.68 -10.62
C GLU A 153 -6.70 -2.66 -9.73
N PHE A 154 -6.38 -2.64 -8.44
CA PHE A 154 -6.90 -1.63 -7.52
C PHE A 154 -6.45 -0.21 -7.90
N TYR A 155 -5.17 -0.03 -8.27
CA TYR A 155 -4.65 1.25 -8.75
C TYR A 155 -5.25 1.66 -10.10
N ALA A 156 -5.53 0.70 -10.99
CA ALA A 156 -6.22 0.95 -12.25
C ALA A 156 -7.62 1.52 -12.04
N LYS A 157 -8.40 0.92 -11.13
CA LYS A 157 -9.73 1.45 -10.74
C LYS A 157 -9.64 2.84 -10.13
N ALA A 158 -8.66 3.09 -9.25
CA ALA A 158 -8.40 4.40 -8.66
C ALA A 158 -8.07 5.46 -9.73
N ALA A 159 -7.19 5.11 -10.67
CA ALA A 159 -6.75 5.97 -11.75
C ALA A 159 -7.90 6.34 -12.71
N GLU A 160 -8.75 5.36 -13.06
CA GLU A 160 -9.95 5.55 -13.88
C GLU A 160 -10.93 6.53 -13.21
N GLN A 161 -11.12 6.39 -11.90
CA GLN A 161 -12.07 7.19 -11.12
C GLN A 161 -11.49 8.52 -10.59
N ASN A 162 -10.24 8.86 -10.94
CA ASN A 162 -9.52 10.03 -10.42
C ASN A 162 -9.50 10.10 -8.88
N GLN A 163 -9.24 8.96 -8.25
CA GLN A 163 -9.19 8.80 -6.80
C GLN A 163 -7.75 8.82 -6.29
N ALA A 164 -7.60 9.33 -5.08
CA ALA A 164 -6.40 9.14 -4.27
C ALA A 164 -6.41 7.73 -3.64
N VAL A 165 -5.22 7.27 -3.22
CA VAL A 165 -5.08 6.02 -2.46
C VAL A 165 -4.35 6.33 -1.14
N ILE A 166 -4.90 5.84 -0.04
CA ILE A 166 -4.33 5.91 1.31
C ILE A 166 -3.83 4.54 1.69
N MET A 167 -2.67 4.48 2.34
CA MET A 167 -2.01 3.27 2.77
C MET A 167 -1.71 3.33 4.26
N TYR A 168 -1.96 2.23 4.95
CA TYR A 168 -1.65 2.12 6.38
C TYR A 168 -1.30 0.67 6.73
N LEU A 169 -0.38 0.51 7.65
CA LEU A 169 0.08 -0.78 8.15
C LEU A 169 -0.67 -1.08 9.45
N SER A 170 -1.42 -2.18 9.49
CA SER A 170 -2.25 -2.62 10.63
C SER A 170 -2.10 -4.10 10.91
#